data_AF-A0A1I4LWK9-F1
#
_entry.id   AF-A0A1I4LWK9-F1
#
_cell.length_a   1.000
_cell.length_b   1.000
_cell.length_c   1.000
_cell.angle_alpha   90.00
_cell.angle_beta   90.00
_cell.angle_gamma   90.00
#
_symmetry.space_group_name_H-M   'P 1'
#
loop_
_entity.id
_entity.type
_entity.pdbx_description
1 polymer ?
#
loop_
_entity_poly.entity_id
_entity_poly.type
_entity_poly.pdbx_seq_one_letter_code
_entity_poly.pdbx_strand_id
1 'polypeptide(L)' 'MIQVKEFLDTDNSYAENKANEFLAGLKDDQLINVCYGSVIKSTLSGVEHQRSAILIVYKTNEKKRVT' A
#
# COMPACT_ATOMS: atom_id res chain seq x y z
N MET A 1 -17.54 1.30 2.08
CA MET A 1 -16.95 0.08 1.46
C MET A 1 -15.50 -0.05 1.94
N ILE A 2 -14.95 -1.25 2.14
CA ILE A 2 -13.54 -1.43 2.50
C ILE A 2 -12.71 -1.50 1.22
N GLN A 3 -11.57 -0.83 1.19
CA GLN A 3 -10.61 -0.79 0.09
C GLN A 3 -9.19 -1.06 0.61
N VAL A 4 -8.32 -1.51 -0.28
CA VAL A 4 -6.90 -1.75 -0.01
C VAL A 4 -6.09 -1.02 -1.07
N LYS A 5 -5.09 -0.25 -0.65
CA LYS A 5 -4.13 0.39 -1.55
C LYS A 5 -2.72 -0.09 -1.23
N GLU A 6 -2.01 -0.54 -2.26
CA GLU A 6 -0.65 -1.03 -2.18
C GLU A 6 0.35 0.05 -2.60
N PHE A 7 1.42 0.17 -1.83
CA PHE A 7 2.58 1.00 -2.11
C PHE A 7 3.82 0.11 -2.13
N LEU A 8 4.46 0.02 -3.29
CA LEU A 8 5.65 -0.81 -3.49
C LEU A 8 6.91 0.03 -3.30
N ASP A 9 7.85 -0.57 -2.59
CA ASP A 9 9.20 -0.04 -2.41
C ASP A 9 10.05 -0.56 -3.56
N THR A 10 10.64 0.37 -4.30
CA THR A 10 11.51 0.08 -5.45
C THR A 10 12.71 1.01 -5.39
N ASP A 11 13.75 0.73 -6.15
CA ASP A 11 15.01 1.50 -6.16
C ASP A 11 14.81 3.03 -6.34
N ASN A 12 13.72 3.45 -7.00
CA ASN A 12 13.38 4.85 -7.28
C ASN A 12 12.08 5.34 -6.61
N SER A 13 11.46 4.55 -5.74
CA SER A 13 10.19 4.92 -5.10
C SER A 13 10.13 4.42 -3.67
N TYR A 14 10.14 5.37 -2.74
CA TYR A 14 9.96 5.12 -1.31
C TYR A 14 8.47 4.86 -1.02
N ALA A 15 8.14 3.60 -0.72
CA ALA A 15 6.77 3.20 -0.39
C ALA A 15 6.20 4.02 0.77
N GLU A 16 7.05 4.32 1.76
CA GLU A 16 6.70 5.08 2.96
C GLU A 16 6.19 6.49 2.62
N ASN A 17 6.92 7.25 1.79
CA ASN A 17 6.53 8.62 1.45
C ASN A 17 5.17 8.66 0.77
N LYS A 18 4.93 7.77 -0.20
CA LYS A 18 3.66 7.69 -0.92
C LYS A 18 2.52 7.22 -0.02
N ALA A 19 2.80 6.30 0.89
CA ALA A 19 1.84 5.85 1.89
C ALA A 19 1.45 7.00 2.83
N ASN A 20 2.42 7.77 3.32
CA ASN A 20 2.20 8.92 4.19
C ASN A 20 1.39 10.03 3.49
N GLU A 21 1.73 10.35 2.24
CA GLU A 21 0.95 11.30 1.43
C GLU A 21 -0.50 10.85 1.26
N PHE A 22 -0.73 9.54 1.07
CA PHE A 22 -2.07 9.00 0.97
C PHE A 22 -2.83 9.03 2.31
N LEU A 23 -2.17 8.68 3.41
CA LEU A 23 -2.73 8.73 4.76
C LEU A 23 -3.15 10.16 5.14
N ALA A 24 -2.37 11.17 4.73
CA ALA A 24 -2.70 12.58 4.97
C ALA A 24 -4.02 13.02 4.30
N GLY A 25 -4.49 12.30 3.28
CA GLY A 25 -5.77 12.53 2.63
C GLY A 25 -6.95 11.77 3.25
N LEU A 26 -6.72 10.89 4.23
CA LEU A 26 -7.76 10.14 4.92
C LEU A 26 -8.16 10.83 6.23
N LYS A 27 -9.43 10.68 6.60
CA LYS A 27 -9.88 10.97 7.97
C LYS A 27 -9.54 9.81 8.90
N ASP A 28 -9.34 10.10 10.19
CA ASP A 28 -8.95 9.12 11.21
C ASP A 28 -9.91 7.92 11.28
N ASP A 29 -11.22 8.13 11.08
CA ASP A 29 -12.25 7.09 11.14
C ASP A 29 -12.32 6.20 9.89
N GLN A 30 -11.65 6.63 8.81
CA GLN A 30 -11.56 5.88 7.56
C GLN A 30 -10.43 4.85 7.59
N LEU A 31 -9.37 5.06 8.38
CA LEU A 31 -8.29 4.10 8.48
C LEU A 31 -8.75 2.84 9.23
N ILE A 32 -8.44 1.66 8.67
CA ILE A 32 -8.71 0.38 9.32
C ILE A 32 -7.40 -0.26 9.77
N ASN A 33 -6.40 -0.33 8.88
CA ASN A 33 -5.12 -0.97 9.18
C ASN A 33 -4.01 -0.50 8.23
N VAL A 34 -2.76 -0.61 8.69
CA VAL A 34 -1.55 -0.45 7.88
C VAL A 34 -0.72 -1.73 8.05
N CYS A 35 -0.48 -2.45 6.96
CA CYS A 35 0.35 -3.66 6.97
C CYS A 35 1.66 -3.39 6.22
N TYR A 36 2.78 -3.85 6.77
CA TYR A 36 4.08 -3.85 6.09
C TYR A 36 4.52 -5.28 5.82
N GLY A 37 5.04 -5.53 4.63
CA GLY A 37 5.61 -6.83 4.26
C GLY A 37 6.85 -6.64 3.39
N SER A 38 7.83 -7.52 3.55
CA SER A 38 8.99 -7.61 2.66
C SER A 38 9.14 -9.04 2.18
N VAL A 39 9.32 -9.22 0.88
CA VAL A 39 9.53 -10.51 0.24
C VAL A 39 10.83 -10.45 -0.54
N ILE A 40 11.74 -11.36 -0.22
CA ILE A 40 12.94 -11.61 -1.01
C ILE A 40 12.53 -12.50 -2.17
N LYS A 41 12.61 -12.00 -3.40
CA LYS A 41 12.44 -12.82 -4.60
C LYS A 41 13.80 -13.15 -5.18
N SER A 42 14.16 -14.43 -5.10
CA SER A 42 15.32 -15.00 -5.77
C SER A 42 15.02 -15.13 -7.26
N THR A 43 15.89 -14.60 -8.11
CA THR A 43 15.82 -14.84 -9.56
C THR A 43 16.62 -16.09 -9.94
N LEU A 44 16.32 -16.70 -11.09
CA LEU A 44 17.06 -17.87 -11.61
C LEU A 44 18.55 -17.58 -11.85
N SER A 45 18.93 -16.30 -11.98
CA SER A 45 20.32 -15.84 -12.10
C SER A 45 21.03 -15.66 -10.75
N GLY A 46 20.38 -15.95 -9.61
CA GLY A 46 20.95 -15.82 -8.28
C GLY A 46 20.95 -14.39 -7.71
N VAL A 47 20.35 -13.43 -8.42
CA VAL A 47 20.19 -12.06 -7.92
C VAL A 47 18.97 -12.02 -7.00
N GLU A 48 19.16 -11.61 -5.76
CA GLU A 48 18.09 -11.41 -4.78
C GLU A 48 17.56 -9.98 -4.88
N HIS A 49 16.29 -9.83 -5.24
CA HIS A 49 15.62 -8.54 -5.16
C HIS A 49 14.71 -8.53 -3.94
N GLN A 50 15.02 -7.63 -3.00
CA GLN A 50 14.12 -7.34 -1.90
C GLN A 50 12.98 -6.46 -2.44
N ARG A 51 11.74 -6.91 -2.27
CA ARG A 51 10.55 -6.10 -2.53
C ARG A 51 9.80 -5.90 -1.23
N SER A 52 9.71 -4.64 -0.81
CA SER A 52 8.91 -4.26 0.35
C SER A 52 7.62 -3.59 -0.12
N ALA A 53 6.55 -3.74 0.65
CA ALA A 53 5.25 -3.18 0.34
C ALA A 53 4.56 -2.69 1.62
N ILE A 54 3.86 -1.56 1.50
CA ILE A 54 2.92 -1.07 2.50
C ILE A 54 1.51 -1.22 1.92
N LEU A 55 0.63 -1.86 2.67
CA LEU A 55 -0.78 -2.01 2.36
C LEU A 55 -1.60 -1.17 3.33
N ILE A 56 -2.38 -0.24 2.80
CA ILE A 56 -3.31 0.57 3.60
C ILE A 56 -4.72 0.05 3.36
N VAL A 57 -5.38 -0.38 4.44
CA VAL A 57 -6.77 -0.82 4.44
C VAL A 57 -7.63 0.32 5.00
N TYR A 58 -8.61 0.78 4.23
CA TYR A 58 -9.38 1.98 4.56
C TYR A 58 -10.84 1.89 4.10
N LYS A 59 -11.70 2.75 4.65
CA LYS A 59 -13.10 2.89 4.27
C LYS A 59 -13.27 4.01 3.25
N THR A 60 -14.03 3.74 2.19
CA THR A 60 -14.56 4.78 1.30
C THR A 60 -16.03 5.06 1.60
N ASN A 61 -16.38 6.34 1.48
CA ASN A 61 -17.75 6.84 1.62
C ASN A 61 -18.56 6.72 0.32
N GLU A 62 -18.04 6.01 -0.70
CA GLU A 62 -18.79 5.77 -1.92
C GLU A 62 -20.02 4.90 -1.62
N LYS A 63 -21.19 5.55 -1.61
CA LYS A 63 -22.45 4.88 -1.89
C LYS A 63 -22.34 4.36 -3.32
N LYS A 64 -22.69 3.09 -3.56
CA LYS A 64 -22.80 2.51 -4.91
C LYS A 64 -23.37 3.57 -5.85
N ARG A 65 -22.59 4.04 -6.84
CA ARG A 65 -23.18 4.68 -8.02
C ARG A 65 -23.98 3.57 -8.71
N VAL A 66 -25.27 3.52 -8.43
CA VAL A 66 -26.22 2.78 -9.24
C VAL A 66 -26.35 3.58 -10.53
N THR A 67 -25.80 3.02 -11.61
CA THR A 67 -25.98 3.49 -12.98
C THR A 67 -26.54 2.33 -13.77
#